data_AF-A0A0N0U987-F1
#
_entry.id   AF-A0A0N0U987-F1
#
_cell.length_a   1.000
_cell.length_b   1.000
_cell.length_c   1.000
_cell.angle_alpha   90.00
_cell.angle_beta   90.00
_cell.angle_gamma   90.00
#
_symmetry.space_group_name_H-M   'P 1'
#
loop_
_entity.id
_entity.type
_entity.pdbx_description
1 polymer ?
#
loop_
_entity_poly.entity_id
_entity_poly.type
_entity_poly.pdbx_seq_one_letter_code
_entity_poly.pdbx_strand_id
1 'polypeptide(L)'
;MDDLRLAPTVGIVGCVLYLLALAVPYGLVETASAVGAYYSSGALSPLLPGVFALVCIIVLAAGREGRSDPSVAAGASIGMGVFIVALSLLWAVTVPESLVLGLTESTLMEYHRWSVVAAGCLIPLGGTWFARALDLL
;
A
#
# COMPACT_ATOMS: atom_id res chain seq x y z
N MET A 1 24.34 -10.93 2.18
CA MET A 1 23.46 -12.09 1.93
C MET A 1 22.10 -11.91 2.60
N ASP A 2 22.02 -11.42 3.84
CA ASP A 2 20.74 -11.21 4.53
C ASP A 2 19.86 -10.14 3.86
N ASP A 3 20.46 -9.09 3.29
CA ASP A 3 19.73 -8.00 2.63
C ASP A 3 18.90 -8.46 1.42
N LEU A 4 19.35 -9.48 0.67
CA LEU A 4 18.60 -10.05 -0.45
C LEU A 4 17.30 -10.74 0.00
N ARG A 5 17.17 -11.08 1.29
CA ARG A 5 15.93 -11.59 1.87
C ARG A 5 15.19 -10.52 2.66
N LEU A 6 15.90 -9.67 3.37
CA LEU A 6 15.32 -8.65 4.24
C LEU A 6 14.66 -7.53 3.43
N ALA A 7 15.32 -7.02 2.40
CA ALA A 7 14.81 -5.92 1.57
C ALA A 7 13.45 -6.24 0.91
N PRO A 8 13.27 -7.36 0.19
CA PRO A 8 11.95 -7.71 -0.35
C PRO A 8 10.94 -8.02 0.75
N THR A 9 11.37 -8.50 1.91
CA THR A 9 10.48 -8.71 3.07
C THR A 9 9.93 -7.39 3.60
N VAL A 10 10.70 -6.30 3.62
CA VAL A 10 10.20 -4.97 3.99
C VAL A 10 9.12 -4.50 3.01
N GLY A 11 9.32 -4.70 1.71
CA GLY A 11 8.29 -4.37 0.71
C GLY A 11 7.01 -5.20 0.91
N ILE A 12 7.13 -6.50 1.23
CA ILE A 12 5.99 -7.38 1.55
C ILE A 12 5.26 -6.90 2.80
N VAL A 13 5.99 -6.58 3.87
CA VAL A 13 5.41 -6.03 5.10
C VAL A 13 4.68 -4.71 4.81
N GLY A 14 5.26 -3.85 3.98
CA GLY A 14 4.60 -2.63 3.50
C GLY A 14 3.27 -2.91 2.80
N CYS A 15 3.22 -3.90 1.91
CA CYS A 15 1.98 -4.32 1.25
C CYS A 15 0.94 -4.83 2.25
N VAL A 16 1.35 -5.65 3.22
CA VAL A 16 0.46 -6.17 4.26
C VAL A 16 -0.08 -5.05 5.13
N LEU A 17 0.77 -4.12 5.58
CA LEU A 17 0.36 -2.95 6.36
C LEU A 17 -0.61 -2.06 5.58
N TYR A 18 -0.37 -1.86 4.29
CA TYR A 18 -1.27 -1.12 3.40
C TYR A 18 -2.65 -1.78 3.33
N LEU A 19 -2.70 -3.11 3.13
CA LEU A 19 -3.97 -3.86 3.09
C LEU A 19 -4.70 -3.87 4.43
N LEU A 20 -3.95 -4.01 5.54
CA LEU A 20 -4.52 -3.90 6.88
C LEU A 20 -5.09 -2.51 7.14
N ALA A 21 -4.38 -1.45 6.73
CA ALA A 21 -4.89 -0.08 6.82
C ALA A 21 -6.21 0.06 6.06
N LEU A 22 -6.33 -0.48 4.85
CA LEU A 22 -7.59 -0.50 4.11
C LEU A 22 -8.71 -1.32 4.78
N ALA A 23 -8.37 -2.28 5.63
CA ALA A 23 -9.35 -3.07 6.38
C ALA A 23 -9.83 -2.37 7.66
N VAL A 24 -9.07 -1.40 8.20
CA VAL A 24 -9.37 -0.72 9.48
C VAL A 24 -10.80 -0.17 9.54
N PRO A 25 -11.33 0.55 8.52
CA PRO A 25 -12.68 1.12 8.61
C PRO A 25 -13.78 0.07 8.79
N TYR A 26 -13.61 -1.15 8.27
CA TYR A 26 -14.59 -2.23 8.44
C TYR A 26 -14.65 -2.77 9.88
N GLY A 27 -13.65 -2.48 10.71
CA GLY A 27 -13.65 -2.80 12.14
C GLY A 27 -14.10 -1.65 13.05
N LEU A 28 -14.12 -0.41 12.52
CA LEU A 28 -14.43 0.80 13.29
C LEU A 28 -15.80 1.42 12.98
N VAL A 29 -16.31 1.21 11.77
CA VAL A 29 -17.55 1.80 11.29
C VAL A 29 -18.66 0.76 11.36
N GLU A 30 -19.75 1.09 12.05
CA GLU A 30 -20.85 0.15 12.31
C GLU A 30 -21.54 -0.32 11.02
N THR A 31 -21.58 0.54 10.01
CA THR A 31 -22.29 0.28 8.75
C THR A 31 -21.32 0.10 7.59
N ALA A 32 -21.23 -1.11 7.05
CA ALA A 32 -20.33 -1.43 5.92
C ALA A 32 -20.60 -0.58 4.66
N SER A 33 -21.85 -0.19 4.40
CA SER A 33 -22.18 0.69 3.27
C SER A 33 -21.58 2.10 3.41
N ALA A 34 -21.37 2.58 4.64
CA ALA A 34 -20.70 3.85 4.88
C ALA A 34 -19.20 3.79 4.53
N VAL A 35 -18.54 2.65 4.79
CA VAL A 35 -17.16 2.40 4.33
C VAL A 35 -17.09 2.38 2.80
N GLY A 36 -18.08 1.76 2.15
CA GLY A 36 -18.20 1.79 0.69
C GLY A 36 -18.30 3.21 0.14
N ALA A 37 -19.20 4.03 0.70
CA ALA A 37 -19.38 5.42 0.31
C ALA A 37 -18.09 6.25 0.50
N TYR A 38 -17.39 6.04 1.61
CA TYR A 38 -16.10 6.65 1.90
C TYR A 38 -15.05 6.30 0.83
N TYR A 39 -14.88 5.02 0.51
CA TYR A 39 -13.92 4.55 -0.50
C TYR A 39 -14.30 4.91 -1.93
N SER A 40 -15.55 5.24 -2.23
CA SER A 40 -15.98 5.73 -3.54
C SER A 40 -16.00 7.25 -3.68
N SER A 41 -15.75 8.00 -2.60
CA SER A 41 -15.95 9.47 -2.59
C SER A 41 -14.79 10.29 -3.16
N GLY A 42 -13.60 9.70 -3.29
CA GLY A 42 -12.45 10.33 -3.95
C GLY A 42 -12.48 10.16 -5.47
N ALA A 43 -11.49 10.74 -6.16
CA ALA A 43 -11.34 10.61 -7.62
C ALA A 43 -11.22 9.15 -8.10
N LEU A 44 -10.70 8.26 -7.24
CA LEU A 44 -10.61 6.83 -7.46
C LEU A 44 -10.69 6.09 -6.12
N SER A 45 -11.05 4.81 -6.15
CA SER A 45 -11.11 3.98 -4.94
C SER A 45 -9.71 3.51 -4.52
N PRO A 46 -9.35 3.57 -3.23
CA PRO A 46 -8.05 3.11 -2.73
C PRO A 46 -7.95 1.57 -2.75
N LEU A 47 -9.05 0.87 -3.02
CA LEU A 47 -9.07 -0.56 -3.27
C LEU A 47 -8.34 -0.92 -4.57
N LEU A 48 -8.33 -0.03 -5.57
CA LEU A 48 -7.59 -0.22 -6.82
C LEU A 48 -6.08 -0.41 -6.56
N PRO A 49 -5.37 0.53 -5.90
CA PRO A 49 -3.99 0.30 -5.47
C PRO A 49 -3.83 -0.90 -4.52
N GLY A 50 -4.87 -1.29 -3.76
CA GLY A 50 -4.88 -2.53 -2.97
C GLY A 50 -4.68 -3.81 -3.79
N VAL A 51 -5.26 -3.88 -4.99
CA VAL A 51 -5.02 -5.03 -5.90
C VAL A 51 -3.55 -5.07 -6.33
N PHE A 52 -2.95 -3.92 -6.64
CA PHE A 52 -1.53 -3.86 -6.97
C PHE A 52 -0.63 -4.25 -5.80
N ALA A 53 -1.01 -3.91 -4.55
CA ALA A 53 -0.28 -4.35 -3.36
C ALA A 53 -0.26 -5.88 -3.24
N LEU A 54 -1.38 -6.56 -3.51
CA LEU A 54 -1.44 -8.03 -3.53
C LEU A 54 -0.51 -8.63 -4.59
N VAL A 55 -0.48 -8.05 -5.79
CA VAL A 55 0.45 -8.48 -6.85
C VAL A 55 1.90 -8.22 -6.43
N CYS A 56 2.17 -7.09 -5.76
CA CYS A 56 3.51 -6.72 -5.31
C CYS A 56 4.07 -7.73 -4.29
N ILE A 57 3.22 -8.27 -3.40
CA ILE A 57 3.59 -9.37 -2.50
C ILE A 57 4.12 -10.56 -3.29
N ILE A 58 3.40 -10.96 -4.34
CA ILE A 58 3.77 -12.11 -5.19
C ILE A 58 5.09 -11.82 -5.91
N VAL A 59 5.24 -10.64 -6.51
CA VAL A 59 6.45 -10.23 -7.24
C VAL A 59 7.68 -10.24 -6.31
N LEU A 60 7.58 -9.60 -5.15
CA LEU A 60 8.68 -9.54 -4.17
C LEU A 60 9.01 -10.93 -3.62
N ALA A 61 8.01 -11.75 -3.30
CA ALA A 61 8.23 -13.12 -2.83
C ALA A 61 8.87 -13.99 -3.92
N ALA A 62 8.40 -13.89 -5.17
CA ALA A 62 8.96 -14.65 -6.29
C ALA A 62 10.43 -14.27 -6.56
N GLY A 63 10.76 -12.97 -6.53
CA GLY A 63 12.15 -12.51 -6.65
C GLY A 63 13.03 -12.99 -5.49
N ARG A 64 12.53 -12.90 -4.25
CA ARG A 64 13.23 -13.36 -3.04
C ARG A 64 13.54 -14.85 -3.06
N GLU A 65 12.60 -15.68 -3.55
CA GLU A 65 12.76 -17.13 -3.61
C GLU A 65 13.39 -17.62 -4.95
N GLY A 66 13.86 -16.71 -5.80
CA GLY A 66 14.50 -17.05 -7.08
C GLY A 66 13.58 -17.72 -8.11
N ARG A 67 12.26 -17.56 -7.96
CA ARG A 67 11.24 -18.06 -8.91
C ARG A 67 11.08 -17.16 -10.13
N SER A 68 11.54 -15.92 -10.02
CA SER A 68 11.64 -14.93 -11.09
C SER A 68 12.97 -14.20 -10.97
N ASP A 69 13.41 -13.56 -12.05
CA ASP A 69 14.64 -12.76 -12.03
C ASP A 69 14.53 -11.66 -10.94
N PRO A 70 15.43 -11.66 -9.93
CA PRO A 70 15.41 -10.68 -8.84
C PRO A 70 15.48 -9.23 -9.32
N SER A 71 16.20 -8.96 -10.42
CA SER A 71 16.32 -7.61 -10.98
C SER A 71 14.99 -7.10 -11.53
N VAL A 72 14.25 -7.96 -12.24
CA VAL A 72 12.91 -7.67 -12.75
C VAL A 72 11.93 -7.50 -11.60
N ALA A 73 11.99 -8.36 -10.58
CA ALA A 73 11.14 -8.26 -9.41
C ALA A 73 11.36 -6.95 -8.63
N ALA A 74 12.62 -6.55 -8.43
CA ALA A 74 12.97 -5.29 -7.80
C ALA A 74 12.43 -4.09 -8.60
N GLY A 75 12.71 -4.03 -9.91
CA GLY A 75 12.22 -2.96 -10.78
C GLY A 75 10.69 -2.87 -10.83
N ALA A 76 10.01 -4.00 -11.00
CA ALA A 76 8.55 -4.06 -10.99
C ALA A 76 7.94 -3.58 -9.67
N SER A 77 8.53 -3.97 -8.53
CA SER A 77 8.06 -3.56 -7.21
C SER A 77 8.24 -2.05 -6.96
N ILE A 78 9.29 -1.42 -7.50
CA ILE A 78 9.47 0.03 -7.45
C ILE A 78 8.38 0.73 -8.27
N GLY A 79 8.19 0.31 -9.53
CA GLY A 79 7.19 0.90 -10.41
C GLY A 79 5.76 0.77 -9.85
N MET A 80 5.37 -0.43 -9.43
CA MET A 80 4.08 -0.65 -8.77
C MET A 80 3.97 0.09 -7.44
N GLY A 81 5.03 0.11 -6.62
CA GLY A 81 5.04 0.82 -5.34
C GLY A 81 4.82 2.33 -5.50
N VAL A 82 5.50 2.97 -6.45
CA VAL A 82 5.28 4.38 -6.77
C VAL A 82 3.87 4.62 -7.28
N PHE A 83 3.35 3.73 -8.14
CA PHE A 83 1.99 3.83 -8.66
C PHE A 83 0.94 3.69 -7.54
N ILE A 84 1.14 2.75 -6.61
CA ILE A 84 0.30 2.57 -5.42
C ILE A 84 0.26 3.87 -4.62
N VAL A 85 1.42 4.44 -4.26
CA VAL A 85 1.51 5.68 -3.49
C VAL A 85 0.81 6.84 -4.21
N ALA A 86 1.03 6.99 -5.52
CA ALA A 86 0.41 8.05 -6.30
C ALA A 86 -1.12 7.95 -6.31
N LEU A 87 -1.67 6.76 -6.54
CA LEU A 87 -3.12 6.53 -6.53
C LEU A 87 -3.72 6.73 -5.13
N SER A 88 -3.07 6.21 -4.09
CA SER A 88 -3.51 6.39 -2.70
C SER A 88 -3.47 7.85 -2.28
N LEU A 89 -2.44 8.60 -2.70
CA LEU A 89 -2.33 10.03 -2.44
C LEU A 89 -3.43 10.81 -3.17
N LEU A 90 -3.66 10.50 -4.45
CA LEU A 90 -4.74 11.10 -5.23
C LEU A 90 -6.11 10.88 -4.58
N TRP A 91 -6.38 9.67 -4.09
CA TRP A 91 -7.58 9.40 -3.31
C TRP A 91 -7.62 10.21 -2.01
N ALA A 92 -6.54 10.19 -1.21
CA ALA A 92 -6.50 10.85 0.09
C ALA A 92 -6.76 12.37 0.02
N VAL A 93 -6.24 13.04 -1.02
CA VAL A 93 -6.45 14.49 -1.22
C VAL A 93 -7.79 14.84 -1.84
N THR A 94 -8.47 13.90 -2.51
CA THR A 94 -9.75 14.15 -3.19
C THR A 94 -10.97 13.72 -2.38
N VAL A 95 -10.80 12.85 -1.38
CA VAL A 95 -11.88 12.49 -0.46
C VAL A 95 -12.36 13.71 0.34
N PRO A 96 -13.68 13.97 0.40
CA PRO A 96 -14.24 15.04 1.22
C PRO A 96 -13.98 14.86 2.72
N GLU A 97 -13.49 15.91 3.38
CA GLU A 97 -13.21 15.88 4.83
C GLU A 97 -14.47 15.69 5.67
N SER A 98 -15.61 16.18 5.20
CA SER A 98 -16.91 16.00 5.87
C SER A 98 -17.31 14.54 6.01
N LEU A 99 -16.90 13.67 5.08
CA LEU A 99 -17.12 12.23 5.19
C LEU A 99 -16.14 11.60 6.16
N VAL A 100 -14.87 12.00 6.12
CA VAL A 100 -13.81 11.50 7.02
C VAL A 100 -14.20 11.69 8.49
N LEU A 101 -14.67 12.89 8.84
CA LEU A 101 -15.01 13.27 10.22
C LEU A 101 -16.42 12.82 10.63
N GLY A 102 -17.28 12.46 9.68
CA GLY A 102 -18.68 12.09 9.93
C GLY A 102 -18.94 10.59 10.07
N LEU A 103 -17.95 9.73 9.80
CA LEU A 103 -18.09 8.26 9.80
C LEU A 103 -18.15 7.64 11.20
N THR A 104 -17.50 8.28 12.18
CA THR A 104 -17.34 7.78 13.55
C THR A 104 -16.83 8.92 14.44
N GLU A 105 -17.06 8.84 15.74
CA GLU A 105 -16.42 9.75 16.72
C GLU A 105 -14.93 9.41 16.95
N SER A 106 -14.43 8.33 16.37
CA SER A 106 -13.03 7.91 16.51
C SER A 106 -12.06 8.86 15.77
N THR A 107 -11.10 9.40 16.52
CA THR A 107 -9.98 10.19 15.97
C THR A 107 -9.07 9.38 15.04
N LEU A 108 -9.16 8.05 15.06
CA LEU A 108 -8.41 7.19 14.12
C LEU A 108 -8.86 7.40 12.67
N MET A 109 -10.13 7.76 12.44
CA MET A 109 -10.64 7.98 11.09
C MET A 109 -10.12 9.28 10.47
N GLU A 110 -9.83 10.29 11.30
CA GLU A 110 -9.23 11.57 10.87
C GLU A 110 -7.92 11.36 10.10
N TYR A 111 -7.05 10.48 10.63
CA TYR A 111 -5.74 10.20 10.07
C TYR A 111 -5.72 9.01 9.11
N HIS A 112 -6.81 8.23 9.02
CA HIS A 112 -6.87 6.98 8.26
C HIS A 112 -6.36 7.13 6.82
N ARG A 113 -6.83 8.14 6.09
CA ARG A 113 -6.42 8.39 4.69
C ARG A 113 -4.91 8.57 4.53
N TRP A 114 -4.27 9.24 5.50
CA TRP A 114 -2.83 9.49 5.49
C TRP A 114 -2.03 8.27 5.96
N SER A 115 -2.57 7.49 6.90
CA SER A 115 -2.00 6.21 7.32
C SER A 115 -1.92 5.21 6.16
N VAL A 116 -2.93 5.17 5.29
CA VAL A 116 -2.92 4.35 4.06
C VAL A 116 -1.77 4.76 3.14
N VAL A 117 -1.59 6.06 2.90
CA VAL A 117 -0.48 6.59 2.07
C VAL A 117 0.87 6.25 2.70
N ALA A 118 1.02 6.49 4.01
CA ALA A 118 2.25 6.22 4.74
C ALA A 118 2.65 4.73 4.69
N ALA A 119 1.68 3.82 4.86
CA ALA A 119 1.91 2.39 4.72
C ALA A 119 2.36 2.01 3.30
N GLY A 120 1.77 2.63 2.28
CA GLY A 120 2.13 2.41 0.87
C GLY A 120 3.58 2.77 0.54
N CYS A 121 4.16 3.77 1.21
CA CYS A 121 5.55 4.20 0.98
C CYS A 121 6.59 3.12 1.27
N LEU A 122 6.30 2.16 2.14
CA LEU A 122 7.21 1.05 2.46
C LEU A 122 7.44 0.12 1.25
N ILE A 123 6.50 0.07 0.30
CA ILE A 123 6.56 -0.81 -0.88
C ILE A 123 7.70 -0.39 -1.82
N PRO A 124 7.72 0.84 -2.38
CA PRO A 124 8.84 1.26 -3.23
C PRO A 124 10.15 1.36 -2.45
N LEU A 125 10.13 1.68 -1.15
CA LEU A 125 11.34 1.67 -0.32
C LEU A 125 11.95 0.26 -0.23
N GLY A 126 11.13 -0.77 -0.01
CA GLY A 126 11.57 -2.16 -0.03
C GLY A 126 12.11 -2.59 -1.40
N GLY A 127 11.43 -2.19 -2.49
CA GLY A 127 11.89 -2.44 -3.86
C GLY A 127 13.22 -1.75 -4.19
N THR A 128 13.39 -0.50 -3.78
CA THR A 128 14.64 0.27 -3.97
C THR A 128 15.78 -0.31 -3.14
N TRP A 129 15.52 -0.73 -1.89
CA TRP A 129 16.52 -1.45 -1.10
C TRP A 129 16.88 -2.77 -1.78
N PHE A 130 15.91 -3.50 -2.32
CA PHE A 130 16.19 -4.75 -3.01
C PHE A 130 17.06 -4.55 -4.26
N ALA A 131 16.77 -3.51 -5.06
CA ALA A 131 17.61 -3.12 -6.19
C ALA A 131 19.03 -2.73 -5.78
N ARG A 132 19.19 -2.00 -4.66
CA ARG A 132 20.53 -1.71 -4.10
C ARG A 132 21.27 -2.96 -3.63
N ALA A 133 20.58 -3.88 -2.99
CA ALA A 133 21.19 -5.15 -2.55
C ALA A 133 21.62 -6.06 -3.72
N LEU A 134 21.13 -5.78 -4.93
CA LEU A 134 21.50 -6.41 -6.19
C LEU A 134 22.53 -5.59 -7.00
N ASP A 135 23.08 -4.51 -6.43
CA ASP A 135 24.04 -3.60 -7.08
C ASP A 135 23.51 -2.92 -8.37
N LEU A 136 22.21 -2.63 -8.41
CA LEU A 136 21.55 -1.97 -9.55
C LEU A 136 21.42 -0.44 -9.40
N LEU A 137 21.74 0.13 -8.23
CA LEU A 137 21.53 1.53 -7.83
C LEU A 137 22.61 2.08 -6.89
#